data_AF-A0A2T6N778-F1
#
_entry.id   AF-A0A2T6N778-F1
#
_cell.length_a   1.000
_cell.length_b   1.000
_cell.length_c   1.000
_cell.angle_alpha   90.00
_cell.angle_beta   90.00
_cell.angle_gamma   90.00
#
_symmetry.space_group_name_H-M   'P 1'
#
loop_
_entity.id
_entity.type
_entity.pdbx_description
1 polymer ?
#
loop_
_entity_poly.entity_id
_entity_poly.type
_entity_poly.pdbx_seq_one_letter_code
_entity_poly.pdbx_strand_id
1 'polypeptide(L)'
;MQEFYTETSTADILLFTPLAALFGGESIADSAPLRRAIKKAINEELVEAIARESRKGRILQVATTNLDAQRPMIWEINRIAESDHPNKVELIRKIILASASVPGVFPPVKINVQYRGQLHQEVHVDGGVTQQIFVYPRDLDISRFRRLLKTQPESNFWLIRNTKTAPDYSEVELDVSGLSNRAISTLIKYQAKGNLINIETLAKRDGFNMHVTDVPVEFDEPLEDMFDKNYMRALFKVGYERGKRKAWRTGL
;
A
#
# COMPACT_ATOMS: atom_id res chain seq x y z
N MET A 1 -1.24 12.77 12.16
CA MET A 1 -0.56 11.69 11.38
C MET A 1 0.27 10.80 12.29
N GLN A 2 1.16 11.36 13.14
CA GLN A 2 1.84 10.59 14.19
C GLN A 2 0.86 9.85 15.10
N GLU A 3 -0.11 10.54 15.70
CA GLU A 3 -1.10 9.90 16.59
C GLU A 3 -1.86 8.75 15.91
N PHE A 4 -2.26 8.92 14.65
CA PHE A 4 -2.91 7.86 13.87
C PHE A 4 -2.01 6.63 13.69
N TYR A 5 -0.70 6.81 13.60
CA TYR A 5 0.24 5.70 13.45
C TYR A 5 0.60 5.07 14.80
N THR A 6 0.76 5.88 15.85
CA THR A 6 1.34 5.44 17.13
C THR A 6 0.31 5.09 18.20
N GLU A 7 -0.93 5.60 18.08
CA GLU A 7 -1.96 5.44 19.11
C GLU A 7 -3.10 4.51 18.71
N THR A 8 -3.13 4.06 17.46
CA THR A 8 -4.14 3.12 16.96
C THR A 8 -3.77 1.69 17.36
N SER A 9 -4.73 0.99 17.96
CA SER A 9 -4.62 -0.41 18.38
C SER A 9 -5.36 -1.36 17.44
N THR A 10 -5.16 -2.67 17.60
CA THR A 10 -5.85 -3.68 16.79
C THR A 10 -7.36 -3.55 16.92
N ALA A 11 -7.90 -3.28 18.11
CA ALA A 11 -9.33 -3.08 18.33
C ALA A 11 -9.90 -1.84 17.62
N ASP A 12 -9.07 -0.83 17.32
CA ASP A 12 -9.49 0.36 16.59
C ASP A 12 -9.62 0.13 15.08
N ILE A 13 -9.07 -0.98 14.58
CA ILE A 13 -8.97 -1.30 13.15
C ILE A 13 -9.74 -2.58 12.79
N LEU A 14 -9.73 -3.57 13.68
CA LEU A 14 -10.26 -4.91 13.48
C LEU A 14 -11.27 -5.27 14.57
N LEU A 15 -12.43 -5.77 14.16
CA LEU A 15 -13.33 -6.50 15.04
C LEU A 15 -13.25 -7.98 14.68
N PHE A 16 -12.76 -8.81 15.62
CA PHE A 16 -12.80 -10.26 15.47
C PHE A 16 -14.24 -10.74 15.61
N THR A 17 -14.74 -11.46 14.60
CA THR A 17 -16.11 -11.98 14.61
C THR A 17 -16.06 -13.51 14.63
N PRO A 18 -15.89 -14.15 15.81
CA PRO A 18 -15.64 -15.59 15.90
C PRO A 18 -16.76 -16.47 15.30
N LEU A 19 -17.99 -15.95 15.15
CA LEU A 19 -19.11 -16.69 14.54
C LEU A 19 -19.13 -16.65 13.00
N ALA A 20 -18.42 -15.75 12.32
CA ALA A 20 -18.45 -15.69 10.85
C ALA A 20 -17.71 -16.88 10.19
N ALA A 21 -16.67 -17.39 10.85
CA ALA A 21 -15.89 -18.53 10.39
C ALA A 21 -16.67 -19.87 10.45
N LEU A 22 -17.64 -20.00 11.37
CA LEU A 22 -18.46 -21.20 11.55
C LEU A 22 -19.58 -21.36 10.51
N PHE A 23 -19.92 -20.29 9.78
CA PHE A 23 -21.01 -20.27 8.79
C PHE A 23 -20.56 -19.92 7.37
N GLY A 24 -19.26 -20.00 7.06
CA GLY A 24 -18.76 -19.74 5.71
C GLY A 24 -18.85 -18.28 5.27
N GLY A 25 -18.78 -17.32 6.20
CA GLY A 25 -18.78 -15.89 5.88
C GLY A 25 -17.50 -15.43 5.17
N GLU A 26 -17.62 -14.41 4.31
CA GLU A 26 -16.55 -13.89 3.43
C GLU A 26 -15.30 -13.31 4.17
N SER A 27 -15.25 -13.26 5.51
CA SER A 27 -14.09 -12.76 6.30
C SER A 27 -14.16 -13.10 7.80
N ILE A 28 -12.99 -13.29 8.43
CA ILE A 28 -12.80 -13.51 9.89
C ILE A 28 -12.94 -12.20 10.70
N ALA A 29 -12.80 -11.04 10.06
CA ALA A 29 -12.89 -9.73 10.72
C ALA A 29 -13.78 -8.72 9.97
N ASP A 30 -14.44 -7.82 10.72
CA ASP A 30 -15.18 -6.69 10.16
C ASP A 30 -14.25 -5.48 9.94
N SER A 31 -14.20 -4.98 8.71
CA SER A 31 -13.46 -3.77 8.31
C SER A 31 -14.11 -2.45 8.75
N ALA A 32 -15.25 -2.48 9.45
CA ALA A 32 -15.97 -1.28 9.85
C ALA A 32 -15.13 -0.27 10.67
N PRO A 33 -14.27 -0.66 11.62
CA PRO A 33 -13.42 0.29 12.33
C PRO A 33 -12.42 0.98 11.40
N LEU A 34 -11.69 0.21 10.59
CA LEU A 34 -10.78 0.75 9.56
C LEU A 34 -11.53 1.68 8.58
N ARG A 35 -12.72 1.30 8.14
CA ARG A 35 -13.55 2.12 7.25
C ARG A 35 -13.95 3.45 7.90
N ARG A 36 -14.30 3.44 9.21
CA ARG A 36 -14.59 4.68 9.96
C ARG A 36 -13.35 5.54 10.11
N ALA A 37 -12.20 4.94 10.41
CA ALA A 37 -10.91 5.62 10.51
C ALA A 37 -10.53 6.30 9.18
N ILE A 38 -10.63 5.58 8.06
CA ILE A 38 -10.43 6.12 6.71
C ILE A 38 -11.43 7.23 6.41
N LYS A 39 -12.72 7.06 6.74
CA LYS A 39 -13.74 8.11 6.53
C LYS A 39 -13.41 9.41 7.28
N LYS A 40 -12.89 9.30 8.50
CA LYS A 40 -12.46 10.44 9.32
C LYS A 40 -11.20 11.12 8.74
N ALA A 41 -10.21 10.33 8.31
CA ALA A 41 -8.96 10.84 7.76
C ALA A 41 -9.11 11.43 6.35
N ILE A 42 -9.89 10.76 5.49
CA ILE A 42 -10.13 11.12 4.10
C ILE A 42 -11.48 11.84 4.01
N ASN A 43 -11.50 13.11 4.40
CA ASN A 43 -12.65 13.99 4.30
C ASN A 43 -12.66 14.76 2.96
N GLU A 44 -13.75 15.50 2.70
CA GLU A 44 -13.89 16.31 1.49
C GLU A 44 -12.79 17.36 1.35
N GLU A 45 -12.40 18.00 2.45
CA GLU A 45 -11.34 19.00 2.48
C GLU A 45 -10.00 18.44 2.01
N LEU A 46 -9.62 17.24 2.48
CA LEU A 46 -8.40 16.57 2.04
C LEU A 46 -8.47 16.19 0.56
N VAL A 47 -9.61 15.67 0.09
CA VAL A 47 -9.78 15.33 -1.33
C VAL A 47 -9.66 16.59 -2.21
N GLU A 48 -10.22 17.72 -1.79
CA GLU A 48 -10.05 18.98 -2.49
C GLU A 48 -8.60 19.48 -2.43
N ALA A 49 -7.90 19.29 -1.31
CA ALA A 49 -6.47 19.60 -1.21
C ALA A 49 -5.63 18.76 -2.19
N ILE A 50 -5.94 17.47 -2.32
CA ILE A 50 -5.34 16.57 -3.30
C ILE A 50 -5.59 17.10 -4.72
N ALA A 51 -6.82 17.50 -5.06
CA ALA A 51 -7.15 18.08 -6.35
C ALA A 51 -6.36 19.38 -6.62
N ARG A 52 -6.21 20.27 -5.64
CA ARG A 52 -5.40 21.49 -5.77
C ARG A 52 -3.92 21.19 -6.04
N GLU A 53 -3.35 20.21 -5.36
CA GLU A 53 -1.96 19.79 -5.58
C GLU A 53 -1.77 19.07 -6.92
N SER A 54 -2.78 18.35 -7.38
CA SER A 54 -2.82 17.73 -8.70
C SER A 54 -2.72 18.78 -9.82
N ARG A 55 -3.44 19.90 -9.70
CA ARG A 55 -3.37 21.03 -10.65
C ARG A 55 -1.97 21.67 -10.74
N LYS A 56 -1.12 21.45 -9.73
CA LYS A 56 0.30 21.88 -9.73
C LYS A 56 1.23 20.84 -10.38
N GLY A 57 0.69 19.74 -10.90
CA GLY A 57 1.43 18.65 -11.54
C GLY A 57 1.92 17.56 -10.58
N ARG A 58 1.50 17.56 -9.31
CA ARG A 58 1.80 16.45 -8.39
C ARG A 58 0.93 15.25 -8.75
N ILE A 59 1.44 14.04 -8.52
CA ILE A 59 0.72 12.79 -8.79
C ILE A 59 0.68 11.97 -7.50
N LEU A 60 -0.52 11.54 -7.10
CA LEU A 60 -0.75 10.58 -6.04
C LEU A 60 -1.40 9.34 -6.64
N GLN A 61 -0.75 8.20 -6.44
CA GLN A 61 -1.21 6.90 -6.88
C GLN A 61 -1.31 5.94 -5.72
N VAL A 62 -2.29 5.04 -5.78
CA VAL A 62 -2.50 3.97 -4.81
C VAL A 62 -2.67 2.67 -5.57
N ALA A 63 -2.03 1.59 -5.10
CA ALA A 63 -2.11 0.28 -5.70
C ALA A 63 -3.10 -0.62 -4.95
N THR A 64 -3.89 -1.37 -5.70
CA THR A 64 -4.64 -2.52 -5.20
C THR A 64 -4.34 -3.73 -6.07
N THR A 65 -4.71 -4.91 -5.60
CA THR A 65 -4.70 -6.12 -6.43
C THR A 65 -6.13 -6.43 -6.83
N ASN A 66 -6.44 -6.45 -8.13
CA ASN A 66 -7.70 -6.98 -8.63
C ASN A 66 -7.59 -8.51 -8.65
N LEU A 67 -8.37 -9.18 -7.80
CA LEU A 67 -8.33 -10.63 -7.66
C LEU A 67 -9.04 -11.35 -8.82
N ASP A 68 -10.14 -10.79 -9.33
CA ASP A 68 -10.88 -11.40 -10.45
C ASP A 68 -10.00 -11.50 -11.71
N ALA A 69 -9.15 -10.50 -11.93
CA ALA A 69 -8.23 -10.42 -13.07
C ALA A 69 -6.78 -10.77 -12.73
N GLN A 70 -6.49 -11.13 -11.46
CA GLN A 70 -5.15 -11.48 -10.96
C GLN A 70 -4.04 -10.50 -11.36
N ARG A 71 -4.32 -9.19 -11.29
CA ARG A 71 -3.38 -8.15 -11.76
C ARG A 71 -3.27 -6.97 -10.80
N PRO A 72 -2.12 -6.27 -10.79
CA PRO A 72 -2.02 -4.98 -10.10
C PRO A 72 -2.94 -3.96 -10.76
N MET A 73 -3.56 -3.11 -9.93
CA MET A 73 -4.37 -1.97 -10.36
C MET A 73 -3.83 -0.72 -9.69
N ILE A 74 -3.34 0.23 -10.50
CA ILE A 74 -2.83 1.52 -10.02
C ILE A 74 -3.91 2.57 -10.25
N TRP A 75 -4.35 3.21 -9.17
CA TRP A 75 -5.38 4.24 -9.17
C TRP A 75 -4.74 5.62 -9.07
N GLU A 76 -5.00 6.50 -10.04
CA GLU A 76 -4.62 7.91 -9.95
C GLU A 76 -5.62 8.69 -9.08
N ILE A 77 -5.36 8.74 -7.77
CA ILE A 77 -6.22 9.39 -6.77
C ILE A 77 -6.43 10.87 -7.12
N ASN A 78 -5.37 11.52 -7.62
CA ASN A 78 -5.42 12.90 -8.07
C ASN A 78 -6.46 13.15 -9.17
N ARG A 79 -6.54 12.27 -10.17
CA ARG A 79 -7.52 12.37 -11.26
C ARG A 79 -8.95 12.16 -10.76
N ILE A 80 -9.13 11.21 -9.85
CA ILE A 80 -10.44 10.98 -9.22
C ILE A 80 -10.87 12.22 -8.42
N ALA A 81 -9.95 12.82 -7.67
CA ALA A 81 -10.20 14.02 -6.88
C ALA A 81 -10.56 15.24 -7.74
N GLU A 82 -9.87 15.42 -8.87
CA GLU A 82 -10.14 16.48 -9.84
C GLU A 82 -11.45 16.29 -10.63
N SER A 83 -11.92 15.05 -10.79
CA SER A 83 -13.09 14.74 -11.62
C SER A 83 -14.42 15.28 -11.06
N ASP A 84 -15.44 15.34 -11.91
CA ASP A 84 -16.83 15.62 -11.52
C ASP A 84 -17.59 14.35 -11.07
N HIS A 85 -16.88 13.25 -10.76
CA HIS A 85 -17.52 12.00 -10.36
C HIS A 85 -18.31 12.21 -9.05
N PRO A 86 -19.63 11.94 -9.04
CA PRO A 86 -20.52 12.35 -7.95
C PRO A 86 -20.16 11.70 -6.60
N ASN A 87 -19.49 10.54 -6.63
CA ASN A 87 -19.07 9.80 -5.44
C ASN A 87 -17.54 9.75 -5.28
N LYS A 88 -16.77 10.70 -5.83
CA LYS A 88 -15.29 10.65 -5.84
C LYS A 88 -14.65 10.45 -4.48
N VAL A 89 -15.16 11.10 -3.43
CA VAL A 89 -14.64 10.96 -2.06
C VAL A 89 -14.82 9.53 -1.56
N GLU A 90 -16.00 8.96 -1.76
CA GLU A 90 -16.28 7.58 -1.34
C GLU A 90 -15.50 6.56 -2.17
N LEU A 91 -15.30 6.82 -3.47
CA LEU A 91 -14.45 5.99 -4.32
C LEU A 91 -13.01 5.99 -3.81
N ILE A 92 -12.44 7.16 -3.49
CA ILE A 92 -11.08 7.26 -2.93
C ILE A 92 -10.99 6.49 -1.61
N ARG A 93 -11.98 6.63 -0.70
CA ARG A 93 -12.02 5.86 0.55
C ARG A 93 -12.05 4.35 0.31
N LYS A 94 -12.84 3.88 -0.65
CA LYS A 94 -12.90 2.46 -1.03
C LYS A 94 -11.57 1.95 -1.59
N ILE A 95 -10.90 2.75 -2.42
CA ILE A 95 -9.58 2.39 -2.97
C ILE A 95 -8.53 2.30 -1.85
N ILE A 96 -8.51 3.26 -0.93
CA ILE A 96 -7.60 3.23 0.23
C ILE A 96 -7.91 2.03 1.13
N LEU A 97 -9.19 1.73 1.38
CA LEU A 97 -9.60 0.55 2.14
C LEU A 97 -9.13 -0.74 1.44
N ALA A 98 -9.36 -0.86 0.13
CA ALA A 98 -8.92 -2.00 -0.66
C ALA A 98 -7.39 -2.17 -0.60
N SER A 99 -6.64 -1.08 -0.73
CA SER A 99 -5.17 -1.08 -0.66
C SER A 99 -4.62 -1.51 0.69
N ALA A 100 -5.43 -1.48 1.76
CA ALA A 100 -5.08 -1.90 3.11
C ALA A 100 -5.76 -3.22 3.52
N SER A 101 -6.56 -3.83 2.64
CA SER A 101 -7.28 -5.08 2.91
C SER A 101 -6.37 -6.29 2.64
N VAL A 102 -5.47 -6.59 3.58
CA VAL A 102 -4.59 -7.76 3.50
C VAL A 102 -5.42 -9.05 3.56
N PRO A 103 -5.27 -9.98 2.59
CA PRO A 103 -5.98 -11.25 2.60
C PRO A 103 -5.75 -12.04 3.90
N GLY A 104 -6.81 -12.68 4.40
CA GLY A 104 -6.79 -13.42 5.66
C GLY A 104 -6.99 -12.55 6.91
N VAL A 105 -6.75 -11.24 6.81
CA VAL A 105 -6.95 -10.28 7.91
C VAL A 105 -8.22 -9.46 7.68
N PHE A 106 -8.40 -8.93 6.47
CA PHE A 106 -9.54 -8.09 6.12
C PHE A 106 -10.36 -8.70 4.97
N PRO A 107 -11.68 -8.42 4.91
CA PRO A 107 -12.48 -8.77 3.76
C PRO A 107 -11.99 -8.04 2.51
N PRO A 108 -12.11 -8.66 1.32
CA PRO A 108 -11.87 -7.96 0.07
C PRO A 108 -12.91 -6.84 -0.13
N VAL A 109 -12.51 -5.80 -0.85
CA VAL A 109 -13.35 -4.65 -1.15
C VAL A 109 -13.86 -4.76 -2.58
N LYS A 110 -15.17 -4.68 -2.74
CA LYS A 110 -15.80 -4.69 -4.06
C LYS A 110 -15.95 -3.25 -4.58
N ILE A 111 -15.40 -2.97 -5.77
CA ILE A 111 -15.43 -1.65 -6.41
C ILE A 111 -16.28 -1.75 -7.68
N ASN A 112 -17.24 -0.82 -7.83
CA ASN A 112 -18.09 -0.76 -9.02
C ASN A 112 -17.33 -0.06 -10.15
N VAL A 113 -17.37 -0.65 -11.34
CA VAL A 113 -16.76 -0.11 -12.56
C VAL A 113 -17.79 -0.12 -13.69
N GLN A 114 -17.67 0.80 -14.64
CA GLN A 114 -18.54 0.83 -15.82
C GLN A 114 -17.74 0.45 -17.06
N TYR A 115 -18.22 -0.53 -17.81
CA TYR A 115 -17.62 -0.96 -19.07
C TYR A 115 -18.72 -1.08 -20.13
N ARG A 116 -18.55 -0.36 -21.25
CA ARG A 116 -19.52 -0.33 -22.36
C ARG A 116 -20.97 -0.05 -21.91
N GLY A 117 -21.12 0.87 -20.94
CA GLY A 117 -22.42 1.24 -20.39
C GLY A 117 -22.99 0.27 -19.34
N GLN A 118 -22.38 -0.89 -19.13
CA GLN A 118 -22.79 -1.88 -18.13
C GLN A 118 -22.03 -1.69 -16.82
N LEU A 119 -22.73 -1.87 -15.70
CA LEU A 119 -22.14 -1.85 -14.37
C LEU A 119 -21.56 -3.23 -14.06
N HIS A 120 -20.28 -3.27 -13.72
CA HIS A 120 -19.58 -4.44 -13.22
C HIS A 120 -19.03 -4.15 -11.82
N GLN A 121 -18.57 -5.21 -11.16
CA GLN A 121 -18.00 -5.13 -9.83
C GLN A 121 -16.70 -5.93 -9.85
N GLU A 122 -15.61 -5.28 -9.45
CA GLU A 122 -14.29 -5.88 -9.32
C GLU A 122 -13.98 -6.12 -7.84
N VAL A 123 -13.34 -7.25 -7.53
CA VAL A 123 -12.90 -7.63 -6.18
C VAL A 123 -11.44 -7.22 -5.99
N HIS A 124 -11.19 -6.33 -5.02
CA HIS A 124 -9.86 -5.81 -4.73
C HIS A 124 -9.38 -6.12 -3.32
N VAL A 125 -8.07 -6.35 -3.21
CA VAL A 125 -7.34 -6.51 -1.94
C VAL A 125 -6.07 -5.67 -1.96
N ASP A 126 -5.29 -5.79 -0.88
CA ASP A 126 -4.02 -5.12 -0.68
C ASP A 126 -3.10 -5.16 -1.92
N GLY A 127 -2.50 -4.01 -2.23
CA GLY A 127 -1.60 -3.86 -3.38
C GLY A 127 -0.35 -4.71 -3.26
N GLY A 128 0.14 -4.95 -2.05
CA GLY A 128 1.30 -5.78 -1.72
C GLY A 128 1.18 -7.23 -2.14
N VAL A 129 -0.02 -7.74 -2.42
CA VAL A 129 -0.25 -9.07 -3.04
C VAL A 129 0.35 -9.14 -4.45
N THR A 130 0.45 -8.02 -5.16
CA THR A 130 1.07 -7.95 -6.50
C THR A 130 2.33 -7.10 -6.50
N GLN A 131 2.33 -5.96 -5.80
CA GLN A 131 3.44 -5.00 -5.75
C GLN A 131 3.47 -4.27 -4.41
N GLN A 132 4.52 -4.49 -3.59
CA GLN A 132 4.72 -3.72 -2.34
C GLN A 132 5.22 -2.29 -2.60
N ILE A 133 6.03 -2.11 -3.64
CA ILE A 133 6.55 -0.82 -4.09
C ILE A 133 6.45 -0.83 -5.61
N PHE A 134 5.90 0.24 -6.17
CA PHE A 134 5.80 0.42 -7.61
C PHE A 134 6.36 1.79 -8.01
N VAL A 135 6.80 1.86 -9.26
CA VAL A 135 7.18 3.10 -9.94
C VAL A 135 6.33 3.19 -11.22
N TYR A 136 6.84 3.69 -12.34
CA TYR A 136 6.13 3.62 -13.61
C TYR A 136 6.22 2.22 -14.26
N PRO A 137 5.28 1.87 -15.17
CA PRO A 137 5.30 0.61 -15.89
C PRO A 137 6.57 0.42 -16.73
N ARG A 138 7.11 -0.80 -16.77
CA ARG A 138 8.34 -1.11 -17.52
C ARG A 138 8.26 -0.77 -19.00
N ASP A 139 7.08 -0.88 -19.59
CA ASP A 139 6.85 -0.63 -21.02
C ASP A 139 6.81 0.86 -21.38
N LEU A 140 6.88 1.75 -20.38
CA LEU A 140 6.98 3.19 -20.59
C LEU A 140 8.38 3.57 -21.06
N ASP A 141 8.48 4.17 -22.26
CA ASP A 141 9.73 4.66 -22.83
C ASP A 141 10.05 6.08 -22.35
N ILE A 142 10.71 6.16 -21.19
CA ILE A 142 11.16 7.44 -20.60
C ILE A 142 12.10 8.20 -21.55
N SER A 143 12.92 7.50 -22.33
CA SER A 143 13.87 8.12 -23.26
C SER A 143 13.14 8.90 -24.36
N ARG A 144 12.03 8.35 -24.88
CA ARG A 144 11.17 9.02 -25.86
C ARG A 144 10.50 10.25 -25.26
N PHE A 145 10.00 10.17 -24.02
CA PHE A 145 9.41 11.33 -23.34
C PHE A 145 10.42 12.47 -23.17
N ARG A 146 11.63 12.16 -22.69
CA ARG A 146 12.72 13.15 -22.54
C ARG A 146 13.07 13.82 -23.87
N ARG A 147 13.14 13.06 -24.96
CA ARG A 147 13.41 13.60 -26.31
C ARG A 147 12.29 14.53 -26.79
N LEU A 148 11.02 14.16 -26.60
CA LEU A 148 9.87 14.98 -27.00
C LEU A 148 9.79 16.29 -26.21
N LEU A 149 10.03 16.21 -24.90
CA LEU A 149 9.99 17.38 -24.01
C LEU A 149 11.26 18.24 -24.10
N LYS A 150 12.32 17.74 -24.77
CA LYS A 150 13.65 18.37 -24.83
C LYS A 150 14.20 18.71 -23.43
N THR A 151 13.90 17.85 -22.46
CA THR A 151 14.38 18.00 -21.08
C THR A 151 14.97 16.68 -20.59
N GLN A 152 15.98 16.79 -19.74
CA GLN A 152 16.56 15.67 -19.00
C GLN A 152 16.71 16.07 -17.54
N PRO A 153 15.59 16.16 -16.79
CA PRO A 153 15.67 16.51 -15.39
C PRO A 153 16.39 15.40 -14.61
N GLU A 154 17.09 15.81 -13.55
CA GLU A 154 17.56 14.84 -12.57
C GLU A 154 16.36 14.07 -12.02
N SER A 155 16.42 12.75 -12.14
CA SER A 155 15.30 11.88 -11.84
C SER A 155 15.68 10.98 -10.67
N ASN A 156 14.90 11.00 -9.59
CA ASN A 156 15.20 10.29 -8.35
C ASN A 156 14.03 9.37 -7.97
N PHE A 157 14.34 8.15 -7.56
CA PHE A 157 13.42 7.27 -6.84
C PHE A 157 13.77 7.31 -5.35
N TRP A 158 12.80 7.65 -4.52
CA TRP A 158 12.91 7.60 -3.06
C TRP A 158 11.96 6.53 -2.55
N LEU A 159 12.51 5.37 -2.18
CA LEU A 159 11.75 4.18 -1.82
C LEU A 159 11.82 3.98 -0.30
N ILE A 160 10.66 3.92 0.35
CA ILE A 160 10.54 3.64 1.78
C ILE A 160 9.88 2.28 1.94
N ARG A 161 10.53 1.38 2.66
CA ARG A 161 9.99 0.07 2.96
C ARG A 161 9.83 -0.11 4.47
N ASN A 162 8.59 -0.18 4.93
CA ASN A 162 8.27 -0.32 6.36
C ASN A 162 8.39 -1.78 6.87
N THR A 163 9.42 -2.51 6.43
CA THR A 163 9.73 -3.87 6.90
C THR A 163 11.24 -4.13 6.81
N LYS A 164 11.74 -5.10 7.59
CA LYS A 164 13.12 -5.62 7.45
C LYS A 164 13.29 -6.40 6.16
N THR A 165 14.45 -6.26 5.51
CA THR A 165 14.81 -7.04 4.30
C THR A 165 15.18 -8.49 4.63
N ALA A 166 15.74 -8.74 5.82
CA ALA A 166 16.12 -10.06 6.27
C ALA A 166 14.90 -10.97 6.54
N PRO A 167 15.03 -12.30 6.40
CA PRO A 167 14.07 -13.26 6.94
C PRO A 167 13.84 -13.01 8.43
N ASP A 168 12.61 -13.18 8.88
CA ASP A 168 12.24 -13.06 10.29
C ASP A 168 11.56 -14.36 10.69
N TYR A 169 12.02 -14.96 11.78
CA TYR A 169 11.48 -16.22 12.26
C TYR A 169 10.22 -15.94 13.07
N SER A 170 9.14 -16.66 12.79
CA SER A 170 7.99 -16.70 13.68
C SER A 170 7.41 -18.10 13.63
N GLU A 171 7.03 -18.60 14.79
CA GLU A 171 6.31 -19.87 14.92
C GLU A 171 4.97 -19.76 14.20
N VAL A 172 4.59 -20.82 13.48
CA VAL A 172 3.41 -20.84 12.63
C VAL A 172 2.33 -21.65 13.33
N GLU A 173 1.13 -21.09 13.46
CA GLU A 173 -0.04 -21.86 13.89
C GLU A 173 -0.34 -22.95 12.85
N LEU A 174 -0.39 -24.20 13.29
CA LEU A 174 -0.47 -25.38 12.40
C LEU A 174 -1.90 -25.65 11.87
N ASP A 175 -2.84 -24.73 12.06
CA ASP A 175 -4.17 -24.85 11.48
C ASP A 175 -4.20 -24.36 10.02
N VAL A 176 -5.29 -24.67 9.31
CA VAL A 176 -5.41 -24.37 7.87
C VAL A 176 -5.36 -22.86 7.58
N SER A 177 -5.89 -22.03 8.48
CA SER A 177 -5.91 -20.57 8.35
C SER A 177 -4.51 -19.98 8.53
N GLY A 178 -3.84 -20.36 9.63
CA GLY A 178 -2.48 -19.98 9.97
C GLY A 178 -1.47 -20.38 8.90
N LEU A 179 -1.55 -21.63 8.40
CA LEU A 179 -0.72 -22.11 7.29
C LEU A 179 -0.95 -21.31 6.00
N SER A 180 -2.21 -21.05 5.65
CA SER A 180 -2.55 -20.28 4.44
C SER A 180 -2.05 -18.84 4.53
N ASN A 181 -2.27 -18.18 5.67
CA ASN A 181 -1.79 -16.82 5.92
C ASN A 181 -0.26 -16.74 5.87
N ARG A 182 0.44 -17.72 6.46
CA ARG A 182 1.89 -17.79 6.41
C ARG A 182 2.41 -17.98 4.98
N ALA A 183 1.77 -18.84 4.19
CA ALA A 183 2.12 -19.06 2.79
C ALA A 183 1.95 -17.78 1.97
N ILE A 184 0.80 -17.09 2.09
CA ILE A 184 0.53 -15.81 1.41
C ILE A 184 1.56 -14.76 1.83
N SER A 185 1.82 -14.58 3.13
CA SER A 185 2.81 -13.63 3.64
C SER A 185 4.22 -13.93 3.12
N THR A 186 4.59 -15.21 3.04
CA THR A 186 5.87 -15.65 2.48
C THR A 186 5.99 -15.30 1.00
N LEU A 187 4.94 -15.58 0.20
CA LEU A 187 4.90 -15.23 -1.22
C LEU A 187 5.02 -13.72 -1.44
N ILE A 188 4.25 -12.93 -0.68
CA ILE A 188 4.30 -11.45 -0.69
C ILE A 188 5.72 -10.94 -0.38
N LYS A 189 6.38 -11.50 0.65
CA LYS A 189 7.74 -11.09 1.03
C LYS A 189 8.77 -11.42 -0.06
N TYR A 190 8.70 -12.60 -0.68
CA TYR A 190 9.62 -12.97 -1.77
C TYR A 190 9.39 -12.16 -3.04
N GLN A 191 8.12 -11.87 -3.37
CA GLN A 191 7.76 -11.00 -4.49
C GLN A 191 8.33 -9.59 -4.32
N ALA A 192 8.33 -9.05 -3.09
CA ALA A 192 8.91 -7.74 -2.80
C ALA A 192 10.40 -7.64 -3.18
N LYS A 193 11.17 -8.72 -2.99
CA LYS A 193 12.57 -8.79 -3.42
C LYS A 193 12.70 -8.66 -4.94
N GLY A 194 11.86 -9.40 -5.70
CA GLY A 194 11.81 -9.29 -7.16
C GLY A 194 11.39 -7.90 -7.63
N ASN A 195 10.45 -7.26 -6.93
CA ASN A 195 9.99 -5.90 -7.23
C ASN A 195 11.12 -4.88 -7.11
N LEU A 196 11.92 -4.95 -6.04
CA LEU A 196 13.05 -4.05 -5.84
C LEU A 196 14.13 -4.23 -6.93
N ILE A 197 14.46 -5.46 -7.31
CA ILE A 197 15.42 -5.75 -8.41
C ILE A 197 14.92 -5.18 -9.73
N ASN A 198 13.61 -5.29 -10.00
CA ASN A 198 13.00 -4.71 -11.19
C ASN A 198 13.09 -3.18 -11.19
N ILE A 199 12.83 -2.52 -10.05
CA ILE A 199 12.96 -1.07 -9.89
C ILE A 199 14.41 -0.63 -10.08
N GLU A 200 15.37 -1.35 -9.50
CA GLU A 200 16.79 -1.05 -9.70
C GLU A 200 17.20 -1.16 -11.18
N THR A 201 16.70 -2.17 -11.87
CA THR A 201 16.94 -2.36 -13.30
C THR A 201 16.33 -1.22 -14.12
N LEU A 202 15.11 -0.79 -13.79
CA LEU A 202 14.45 0.37 -14.42
C LEU A 202 15.23 1.66 -14.16
N ALA A 203 15.68 1.86 -12.93
CA ALA A 203 16.46 3.03 -12.54
C ALA A 203 17.75 3.12 -13.35
N LYS A 204 18.48 2.00 -13.49
CA LYS A 204 19.69 1.92 -14.34
C LYS A 204 19.37 2.16 -15.81
N ARG A 205 18.32 1.52 -16.34
CA ARG A 205 17.90 1.65 -17.75
C ARG A 205 17.58 3.10 -18.12
N ASP A 206 16.85 3.79 -17.25
CA ASP A 206 16.29 5.10 -17.55
C ASP A 206 17.03 6.25 -16.86
N GLY A 207 18.17 5.97 -16.21
CA GLY A 207 19.01 6.98 -15.56
C GLY A 207 18.33 7.68 -14.38
N PHE A 208 17.67 6.92 -13.50
CA PHE A 208 17.19 7.42 -12.21
C PHE A 208 18.19 7.09 -11.10
N ASN A 209 18.39 8.03 -10.19
CA ASN A 209 19.11 7.80 -8.94
C ASN A 209 18.15 7.10 -7.96
N MET A 210 18.49 5.88 -7.54
CA MET A 210 17.67 5.11 -6.60
C MET A 210 18.16 5.29 -5.17
N HIS A 211 17.26 5.70 -4.28
CA HIS A 211 17.48 5.92 -2.86
C HIS A 211 16.50 5.06 -2.07
N VAL A 212 16.99 4.14 -1.25
CA VAL A 212 16.16 3.21 -0.48
C VAL A 212 16.40 3.38 1.01
N THR A 213 15.34 3.34 1.79
CA THR A 213 15.44 3.18 3.24
C THR A 213 14.43 2.16 3.73
N ASP A 214 14.84 1.40 4.74
CA ASP A 214 14.08 0.32 5.33
C ASP A 214 14.26 0.29 6.85
N VAL A 215 13.51 -0.61 7.50
CA VAL A 215 13.66 -0.85 8.94
C VAL A 215 15.04 -1.49 9.18
N PRO A 216 15.88 -0.91 10.06
CA PRO A 216 17.20 -1.43 10.36
C PRO A 216 17.15 -2.88 10.87
N VAL A 217 18.22 -3.63 10.62
CA VAL A 217 18.33 -5.03 11.08
C VAL A 217 18.35 -5.08 12.60
N GLU A 218 18.93 -4.07 13.24
CA GLU A 218 19.08 -3.90 14.68
C GLU A 218 17.78 -3.52 15.39
N PHE A 219 16.72 -3.19 14.66
CA PHE A 219 15.43 -2.88 15.29
C PHE A 219 14.79 -4.18 15.81
N ASP A 220 14.75 -4.38 17.11
CA ASP A 220 14.38 -5.65 17.75
C ASP A 220 13.16 -5.55 18.67
N GLU A 221 12.43 -4.43 18.60
CA GLU A 221 11.19 -4.26 19.36
C GLU A 221 10.20 -5.39 19.00
N PRO A 222 9.67 -6.14 19.98
CA PRO A 222 8.77 -7.24 19.72
C PRO A 222 7.40 -6.73 19.24
N LEU A 223 6.84 -7.39 18.24
CA LEU A 223 5.47 -7.14 17.77
C LEU A 223 4.53 -8.12 18.47
N GLU A 224 4.00 -7.73 19.63
CA GLU A 224 3.09 -8.57 20.43
C GLU A 224 1.67 -8.65 19.86
N ASP A 225 1.26 -7.63 19.11
CA ASP A 225 -0.04 -7.53 18.44
C ASP A 225 0.13 -6.78 17.10
N MET A 226 -0.77 -7.01 16.15
CA MET A 226 -0.71 -6.46 14.79
C MET A 226 -0.55 -4.93 14.75
N PHE A 227 -1.16 -4.23 15.72
CA PHE A 227 -1.01 -2.79 15.92
C PHE A 227 -0.58 -2.49 17.36
N ASP A 228 0.46 -3.18 17.85
CA ASP A 228 1.03 -2.89 19.16
C ASP A 228 1.58 -1.46 19.24
N LYS A 229 1.15 -0.70 20.25
CA LYS A 229 1.49 0.73 20.35
C LYS A 229 2.97 0.96 20.67
N ASN A 230 3.60 0.08 21.45
CA ASN A 230 5.00 0.23 21.82
C ASN A 230 5.89 0.03 20.59
N TYR A 231 5.64 -1.05 19.85
CA TYR A 231 6.24 -1.32 18.56
C TYR A 231 6.03 -0.16 17.57
N MET A 232 4.79 0.30 17.40
CA MET A 232 4.48 1.37 16.44
C MET A 232 5.14 2.71 16.82
N ARG A 233 5.22 3.04 18.11
CA ARG A 233 5.96 4.23 18.59
C ARG A 233 7.47 4.09 18.35
N ALA A 234 8.04 2.93 18.65
CA ALA A 234 9.46 2.66 18.42
C ALA A 234 9.81 2.73 16.94
N LEU A 235 9.00 2.09 16.08
CA LEU A 235 9.16 2.10 14.63
C LEU A 235 9.01 3.51 14.04
N PHE A 236 8.02 4.29 14.51
CA PHE A 236 7.86 5.69 14.10
C PHE A 236 9.11 6.51 14.41
N LYS A 237 9.67 6.36 15.62
CA LYS A 237 10.89 7.05 16.04
C LYS A 237 12.07 6.69 15.14
N VAL A 238 12.23 5.41 14.79
CA VAL A 238 13.25 4.96 13.84
C VAL A 238 13.07 5.64 12.47
N GLY A 239 11.86 5.60 11.91
CA GLY A 239 11.56 6.24 10.63
C GLY A 239 11.85 7.74 10.63
N TYR A 240 11.44 8.44 11.69
CA TYR A 240 11.67 9.87 11.87
C TYR A 240 13.16 10.22 11.93
N GLU A 241 13.94 9.51 12.75
CA GLU A 241 15.39 9.73 12.88
C GLU A 241 16.13 9.44 11.57
N ARG A 242 15.76 8.36 10.87
CA ARG A 242 16.34 8.02 9.56
C ARG A 242 16.03 9.08 8.51
N GLY A 243 14.80 9.59 8.46
CA GLY A 243 14.41 10.69 7.58
C GLY A 243 15.21 11.95 7.85
N LYS A 244 15.35 12.33 9.13
CA LYS A 244 16.12 13.51 9.56
C LYS A 244 17.61 13.40 9.18
N ARG A 245 18.20 12.22 9.31
CA ARG A 245 19.61 11.95 8.96
C ARG A 245 19.83 11.68 7.47
N LYS A 246 18.77 11.70 6.65
CA LYS A 246 18.82 11.32 5.23
C LYS A 246 19.49 9.94 5.04
N ALA A 247 19.11 8.97 5.88
CA ALA A 247 19.66 7.63 5.87
C ALA A 247 19.12 6.82 4.67
N TRP A 248 19.64 7.14 3.49
CA TRP A 248 19.29 6.56 2.20
C TRP A 248 20.46 5.74 1.66
N ARG A 249 20.16 4.54 1.15
CA ARG A 249 21.12 3.66 0.46
C ARG A 249 20.94 3.82 -1.04
N THR A 250 22.05 3.92 -1.77
CA THR A 250 22.04 3.97 -3.24
C THR A 250 22.19 2.56 -3.80
N GLY A 251 21.08 1.91 -4.14
CA GLY A 251 21.04 0.51 -4.56
C GLY A 251 20.60 -0.46 -3.45
N LEU A 252 20.44 -1.73 -3.81
CA LEU A 252 19.97 -2.79 -2.92
C LEU A 252 21.07 -3.40 -2.07
#